data_AF-A0AB34K671-F1
#
_entry.id   AF-A0AB34K671-F1
#
_cell.length_a   1.000
_cell.length_b   1.000
_cell.length_c   1.000
_cell.angle_alpha   90.00
_cell.angle_beta   90.00
_cell.angle_gamma   90.00
#
_symmetry.space_group_name_H-M   'P 1'
#
loop_
_entity.id
_entity.type
_entity.pdbx_description
1 polymer ?
#
loop_
_entity_poly.entity_id
_entity_poly.type
_entity_poly.pdbx_seq_one_letter_code
_entity_poly.pdbx_strand_id
1 'polypeptide(L)'
;MLALLVATSAAAGRAAGGAGGVLMRAPHAATRDPALAAQEADCHGGGVGGRRGRAAQTRMMAEGAEGAAYSPRDRLHNLLVQCSIQTQLGYYNEFKNELRGRWLESFLGHEHLKVQRTQGTGTGLPLYKGVEGALRCSWREYLRTMLGGQVQTYDVSYKVGTTDTAGSLANAASEPSRGEDEDATGEDASESGQVGGHLGTGAEAPWAAAAASRKANPYLKKQEQYRTFKEVIEPQRVARGIMSIRSQLAYEWSQDLMAISREGAFIKGMCDDAEAARSQEDEDVPLPQLLGDRVFSDPSSSLPDACTTSFRAATLGWSQQEDLEDLSRSPFRELHFDLLQRAVSREAALAALAVLSQNPESGATANWLREKLQVWLPRFEQPSRSFLGTVFVVELLSSSPVPTQAPDGKMGLADPAVVAAEVLSQRERIASKWSAWLSDAQSENDELLREALEQQLKGSDQFEK
;
A
#
# COMPACT_ATOMS: atom_id res chain seq x y z
N MET A 1 0.28 29.33 22.84
CA MET A 1 0.59 30.35 21.81
C MET A 1 1.00 29.66 20.50
N LEU A 2 0.21 28.66 20.07
CA LEU A 2 0.49 27.74 18.95
C LEU A 2 -0.86 27.16 18.48
N ALA A 3 -1.81 28.04 18.13
CA ALA A 3 -3.17 27.66 17.71
C ALA A 3 -3.81 28.68 16.74
N LEU A 4 -3.02 29.36 15.91
CA LEU A 4 -3.51 30.40 15.02
C LEU A 4 -2.71 30.44 13.72
N LEU A 5 -2.90 29.46 12.83
CA LEU A 5 -2.46 29.56 11.42
C LEU A 5 -3.05 28.53 10.44
N VAL A 6 -4.25 27.99 10.67
CA VAL A 6 -4.98 27.20 9.65
C VAL A 6 -6.47 27.56 9.67
N ALA A 7 -6.84 28.72 9.17
CA ALA A 7 -8.25 29.06 8.90
C ALA A 7 -8.40 30.26 7.96
N THR A 8 -8.04 30.11 6.67
CA THR A 8 -8.61 30.94 5.59
C THR A 8 -8.51 30.19 4.26
N SER A 9 -9.57 29.48 3.87
CA SER A 9 -10.09 29.36 2.49
C SER A 9 -11.02 28.15 2.40
N ALA A 10 -12.28 28.34 2.79
CA ALA A 10 -13.36 27.38 2.53
C ALA A 10 -14.55 28.13 1.93
N ALA A 11 -14.42 28.45 0.65
CA ALA A 11 -15.54 28.79 -0.23
C ALA A 11 -15.17 28.38 -1.66
N ALA A 12 -15.34 27.10 -1.98
CA ALA A 12 -15.29 26.61 -3.35
C ALA A 12 -16.39 25.55 -3.53
N GLY A 13 -17.35 25.87 -4.39
CA GLY A 13 -18.46 25.00 -4.73
C GLY A 13 -18.01 23.69 -5.35
N ARG A 14 -18.78 22.62 -5.10
CA ARG A 14 -18.67 21.33 -5.80
C ARG A 14 -18.87 21.55 -7.30
N ALA A 15 -17.77 21.62 -8.04
CA ALA A 15 -17.76 21.46 -9.49
C ALA A 15 -17.42 19.99 -9.82
N ALA A 16 -18.27 19.33 -10.61
CA ALA A 16 -18.00 18.03 -11.16
C ALA A 16 -16.84 18.13 -12.18
N GLY A 17 -15.62 17.82 -11.75
CA GLY A 17 -14.42 17.83 -12.59
C GLY A 17 -14.16 16.46 -13.20
N GLY A 18 -14.23 16.35 -14.53
CA GLY A 18 -13.79 15.15 -15.22
C GLY A 18 -12.31 15.21 -15.64
N ALA A 19 -11.74 14.04 -15.92
CA ALA A 19 -10.30 13.83 -16.09
C ALA A 19 -9.81 14.32 -17.45
N GLY A 20 -9.27 15.54 -17.50
CA GLY A 20 -8.53 16.05 -18.66
C GLY A 20 -7.07 15.57 -18.64
N GLY A 21 -6.56 15.06 -19.77
CA GLY A 21 -5.15 14.69 -19.90
C GLY A 21 -4.24 15.93 -19.94
N VAL A 22 -3.25 16.00 -19.04
CA VAL A 22 -2.21 17.03 -19.04
C VAL A 22 -1.00 16.59 -19.88
N LEU A 23 -0.67 17.36 -20.92
CA LEU A 23 0.56 17.22 -21.69
C LEU A 23 1.62 18.14 -21.08
N MET A 24 2.72 17.57 -20.59
CA MET A 24 3.85 18.34 -20.05
C MET A 24 4.98 18.41 -21.05
N ARG A 25 5.56 19.60 -21.21
CA ARG A 25 6.85 19.79 -21.84
C ARG A 25 7.84 20.12 -20.73
N ALA A 26 8.71 19.17 -20.40
CA ALA A 26 9.74 19.40 -19.39
C ALA A 26 10.61 20.60 -19.81
N PRO A 27 10.97 21.52 -18.90
CA PRO A 27 12.01 22.49 -19.20
C PRO A 27 13.28 21.74 -19.55
N HIS A 28 14.08 22.27 -20.50
CA HIS A 28 15.42 21.77 -20.79
C HIS A 28 16.14 21.55 -19.46
N ALA A 29 16.38 20.28 -19.12
CA ALA A 29 17.03 19.91 -17.88
C ALA A 29 18.37 20.64 -17.82
N ALA A 30 18.54 21.47 -16.78
CA ALA A 30 19.88 21.81 -16.32
C ALA A 30 20.59 20.47 -16.09
N THR A 31 21.66 20.28 -16.85
CA THR A 31 22.63 19.18 -16.82
C THR A 31 22.52 18.29 -15.58
N ARG A 32 22.08 17.04 -15.79
CA ARG A 32 22.36 15.91 -14.88
C ARG A 32 23.83 15.97 -14.50
N ASP A 33 24.12 15.85 -13.20
CA ASP A 33 25.48 15.66 -12.70
C ASP A 33 26.09 14.41 -13.39
N PRO A 34 27.17 14.56 -14.18
CA PRO A 34 27.73 13.46 -14.96
C PRO A 34 28.27 12.31 -14.09
N ALA A 35 28.44 12.51 -12.77
CA ALA A 35 28.87 11.48 -11.84
C ALA A 35 27.81 10.36 -11.63
N LEU A 36 26.52 10.64 -11.83
CA LEU A 36 25.43 9.65 -11.69
C LEU A 36 25.04 8.98 -13.00
N ALA A 37 25.36 9.58 -14.15
CA ALA A 37 25.04 9.01 -15.47
C ALA A 37 26.04 7.92 -15.91
N ALA A 38 27.22 7.85 -15.31
CA ALA A 38 28.25 6.87 -15.67
C ALA A 38 27.97 5.44 -15.17
N GLN A 39 26.98 5.25 -14.28
CA GLN A 39 26.64 3.94 -13.71
C GLN A 39 25.55 3.19 -14.49
N GLU A 40 24.88 3.83 -15.45
CA GLU A 40 23.77 3.21 -16.21
C GLU A 40 24.17 2.72 -17.63
N ALA A 41 25.42 2.95 -18.07
CA ALA A 41 25.82 2.69 -19.46
C ALA A 41 26.37 1.28 -19.76
N ASP A 42 26.55 0.40 -18.76
CA ASP A 42 27.31 -0.85 -18.92
C ASP A 42 26.47 -2.14 -19.01
N CYS A 43 25.14 -2.04 -19.14
CA CYS A 43 24.24 -3.19 -18.94
C CYS A 43 23.48 -3.66 -20.20
N HIS A 44 23.95 -3.43 -21.43
CA HIS A 44 23.26 -3.89 -22.64
C HIS A 44 24.17 -4.71 -23.57
N GLY A 45 24.44 -5.95 -23.17
CA GLY A 45 24.96 -7.02 -24.04
C GLY A 45 23.93 -8.14 -24.18
N GLY A 46 23.39 -8.33 -25.39
CA GLY A 46 22.35 -9.33 -25.70
C GLY A 46 22.85 -10.77 -25.83
N GLY A 47 21.93 -11.73 -25.72
CA GLY A 47 22.22 -13.14 -25.99
C GLY A 47 21.08 -14.13 -25.68
N VAL A 48 20.19 -14.31 -26.65
CA VAL A 48 19.37 -15.48 -27.03
C VAL A 48 19.34 -16.72 -26.09
N GLY A 49 18.13 -17.07 -25.62
CA GLY A 49 17.57 -18.43 -25.70
C GLY A 49 17.74 -19.37 -24.50
N GLY A 50 16.62 -19.81 -23.89
CA GLY A 50 16.58 -21.07 -23.15
C GLY A 50 15.61 -21.12 -21.96
N ARG A 51 14.58 -21.96 -22.06
CA ARG A 51 13.61 -22.30 -21.01
C ARG A 51 14.27 -22.84 -19.72
N ARG A 52 14.68 -21.96 -18.79
CA ARG A 52 15.03 -22.29 -17.39
C ARG A 52 14.68 -21.10 -16.48
N GLY A 53 13.40 -20.89 -16.19
CA GLY A 53 12.89 -19.65 -15.58
C GLY A 53 12.14 -19.80 -14.26
N ARG A 54 12.66 -20.56 -13.28
CA ARG A 54 12.14 -20.48 -11.88
C ARG A 54 13.20 -20.36 -10.80
N ALA A 55 14.43 -20.83 -11.02
CA ALA A 55 15.54 -20.64 -10.07
C ALA A 55 16.31 -19.32 -10.26
N ALA A 56 16.21 -18.69 -11.44
CA ALA A 56 16.94 -17.45 -11.74
C ALA A 56 16.26 -16.18 -11.20
N GLN A 57 14.94 -16.22 -10.94
CA GLN A 57 14.20 -15.04 -10.45
C GLN A 57 14.52 -14.72 -8.98
N THR A 58 14.95 -15.72 -8.20
CA THR A 58 15.44 -15.51 -6.83
C THR A 58 16.87 -14.95 -6.78
N ARG A 59 17.65 -15.06 -7.87
CA ARG A 59 19.05 -14.59 -7.90
C ARG A 59 19.20 -13.13 -8.33
N MET A 60 18.32 -12.60 -9.18
CA MET A 60 18.36 -11.18 -9.59
C MET A 60 17.86 -10.18 -8.52
N MET A 61 17.30 -10.66 -7.40
CA MET A 61 17.01 -9.81 -6.23
C MET A 61 18.19 -9.73 -5.24
N ALA A 62 19.21 -10.60 -5.39
CA ALA A 62 20.31 -10.70 -4.43
C ALA A 62 21.55 -9.88 -4.81
N GLU A 63 21.79 -9.62 -6.10
CA GLU A 63 23.05 -9.01 -6.57
C GLU A 63 23.06 -7.47 -6.57
N GLY A 64 21.97 -6.81 -6.11
CA GLY A 64 21.94 -5.36 -5.83
C GLY A 64 21.98 -5.00 -4.33
N ALA A 65 22.16 -5.97 -3.45
CA ALA A 65 21.98 -5.84 -2.00
C ALA A 65 23.29 -5.62 -1.21
N GLU A 66 24.35 -5.09 -1.84
CA GLU A 66 25.47 -4.47 -1.10
C GLU A 66 25.13 -3.05 -0.61
N GLY A 67 23.85 -2.65 -0.71
CA GLY A 67 23.34 -1.48 -0.01
C GLY A 67 23.40 -1.71 1.50
N ALA A 68 24.09 -0.82 2.20
CA ALA A 68 24.26 -0.85 3.66
C ALA A 68 22.97 -1.31 4.35
N ALA A 69 23.05 -2.40 5.12
CA ALA A 69 21.92 -2.94 5.85
C ALA A 69 21.38 -1.84 6.79
N TYR A 70 20.26 -1.22 6.39
CA TYR A 70 19.63 -0.18 7.19
C TYR A 70 19.28 -0.72 8.57
N SER A 71 19.45 0.11 9.59
CA SER A 71 19.00 -0.26 10.93
C SER A 71 17.49 -0.50 10.91
N PRO A 72 16.94 -1.37 11.78
CA PRO A 72 15.49 -1.58 11.83
C PRO A 72 14.70 -0.28 12.09
N ARG A 73 15.30 0.68 12.80
CA ARG A 73 14.74 2.02 12.99
C ARG A 73 14.66 2.80 11.67
N ASP A 74 15.73 2.79 10.88
CA ASP A 74 15.74 3.44 9.56
C ASP A 74 14.73 2.83 8.60
N ARG A 75 14.56 1.50 8.62
CA ARG A 75 13.54 0.82 7.81
C ARG A 75 12.13 1.28 8.17
N LEU A 76 11.84 1.42 9.46
CA LEU A 76 10.56 1.95 9.94
C LEU A 76 10.32 3.40 9.47
N HIS A 77 11.34 4.26 9.56
CA HIS A 77 11.22 5.64 9.07
C HIS A 77 11.13 5.75 7.55
N ASN A 78 11.78 4.86 6.79
CA ASN A 78 11.62 4.76 5.35
C ASN A 78 10.17 4.40 5.00
N LEU A 79 9.59 3.40 5.69
CA LEU A 79 8.19 3.02 5.53
C LEU A 79 7.24 4.19 5.86
N LEU A 80 7.50 4.90 6.96
CA LEU A 80 6.72 6.07 7.37
C LEU A 80 6.78 7.20 6.34
N VAL A 81 7.95 7.50 5.78
CA VAL A 81 8.08 8.52 4.73
C VAL A 81 7.41 8.09 3.44
N GLN A 82 7.49 6.81 3.06
CA GLN A 82 6.71 6.28 1.94
C GLN A 82 5.20 6.54 2.14
N CYS A 83 4.65 6.19 3.30
CA CYS A 83 3.24 6.41 3.60
C CYS A 83 2.88 7.91 3.59
N SER A 84 3.80 8.76 4.02
CA SER A 84 3.64 10.22 3.99
C SER A 84 3.59 10.76 2.56
N ILE A 85 4.47 10.27 1.68
CA ILE A 85 4.46 10.60 0.24
C ILE A 85 3.15 10.15 -0.40
N GLN A 86 2.70 8.93 -0.12
CA GLN A 86 1.46 8.39 -0.68
C GLN A 86 0.23 9.15 -0.20
N THR A 87 0.22 9.56 1.06
CA THR A 87 -0.81 10.46 1.60
C THR A 87 -0.80 11.81 0.90
N GLN A 88 0.38 12.41 0.70
CA GLN A 88 0.52 13.67 -0.05
C GLN A 88 0.06 13.55 -1.51
N LEU A 89 0.37 12.43 -2.18
CA LEU A 89 -0.12 12.09 -3.52
C LEU A 89 -1.63 11.91 -3.54
N GLY A 90 -2.22 11.30 -2.51
CA GLY A 90 -3.66 11.23 -2.28
C GLY A 90 -4.30 12.61 -2.30
N TYR A 91 -3.77 13.55 -1.50
CA TYR A 91 -4.25 14.94 -1.48
C TYR A 91 -4.09 15.62 -2.85
N TYR A 92 -2.95 15.47 -3.53
CA TYR A 92 -2.77 16.05 -4.86
C TYR A 92 -3.78 15.49 -5.88
N ASN A 93 -4.11 14.19 -5.80
CA ASN A 93 -5.11 13.56 -6.66
C ASN A 93 -6.53 14.07 -6.37
N GLU A 94 -6.86 14.29 -5.10
CA GLU A 94 -8.15 14.85 -4.68
C GLU A 94 -8.34 16.28 -5.19
N PHE A 95 -7.32 17.13 -5.01
CA PHE A 95 -7.31 18.53 -5.47
C PHE A 95 -6.98 18.70 -6.97
N LYS A 96 -6.88 17.60 -7.74
CA LYS A 96 -6.55 17.61 -9.18
C LYS A 96 -5.23 18.34 -9.51
N ASN A 97 -4.28 18.33 -8.58
CA ASN A 97 -2.96 18.91 -8.77
C ASN A 97 -2.02 17.90 -9.45
N GLU A 98 -2.28 17.65 -10.73
CA GLU A 98 -1.56 16.61 -11.49
C GLU A 98 -0.08 16.91 -11.66
N LEU A 99 0.31 18.19 -11.80
CA LEU A 99 1.71 18.56 -11.94
C LEU A 99 2.51 18.18 -10.71
N ARG A 100 2.07 18.59 -9.51
CA ARG A 100 2.76 18.25 -8.27
C ARG A 100 2.73 16.76 -7.97
N GLY A 101 1.64 16.07 -8.31
CA GLY A 101 1.53 14.62 -8.23
C GLY A 101 2.62 13.92 -9.04
N ARG A 102 2.70 14.18 -10.35
CA ARG A 102 3.70 13.57 -11.24
C ARG A 102 5.14 13.96 -10.87
N TRP A 103 5.35 15.20 -10.45
CA TRP A 103 6.64 15.65 -9.96
C TRP A 103 7.08 14.84 -8.73
N LEU A 104 6.19 14.67 -7.75
CA LEU A 104 6.49 13.92 -6.54
C LEU A 104 6.68 12.42 -6.80
N GLU A 105 5.90 11.83 -7.71
CA GLU A 105 6.08 10.43 -8.15
C GLU A 105 7.44 10.18 -8.83
N SER A 106 7.94 11.14 -9.60
CA SER A 106 9.24 11.00 -10.30
C SER A 106 10.44 11.46 -9.47
N PHE A 107 10.21 12.07 -8.30
CA PHE A 107 11.29 12.60 -7.47
C PHE A 107 12.23 11.48 -7.01
N LEU A 108 13.52 11.60 -7.35
CA LEU A 108 14.55 10.59 -7.10
C LEU A 108 14.19 9.17 -7.62
N GLY A 109 13.41 9.08 -8.70
CA GLY A 109 13.02 7.81 -9.31
C GLY A 109 12.08 6.97 -8.43
N HIS A 110 11.15 7.60 -7.71
CA HIS A 110 10.20 6.90 -6.84
C HIS A 110 8.85 6.61 -7.52
N GLU A 111 8.84 6.27 -8.81
CA GLU A 111 7.59 6.05 -9.57
C GLU A 111 6.77 4.88 -9.03
N HIS A 112 7.40 4.01 -8.23
CA HIS A 112 6.74 2.92 -7.53
C HIS A 112 5.84 3.37 -6.37
N LEU A 113 5.96 4.63 -5.91
CA LEU A 113 5.13 5.20 -4.86
C LEU A 113 3.78 5.72 -5.35
N LYS A 114 3.45 5.52 -6.64
CA LYS A 114 2.18 5.95 -7.23
C LYS A 114 0.97 5.46 -6.44
N VAL A 115 -0.06 6.29 -6.38
CA VAL A 115 -1.35 5.96 -5.79
C VAL A 115 -2.31 5.62 -6.93
N GLN A 116 -2.77 4.37 -6.99
CA GLN A 116 -3.65 3.90 -8.05
C GLN A 116 -5.04 4.53 -7.90
N ARG A 117 -5.53 5.21 -8.93
CA ARG A 117 -6.87 5.79 -8.91
C ARG A 117 -7.91 4.68 -9.13
N THR A 118 -8.65 4.32 -8.09
CA THR A 118 -9.80 3.42 -8.21
C THR A 118 -10.99 4.21 -8.77
N GLN A 119 -11.64 3.70 -9.83
CA GLN A 119 -12.82 4.37 -10.37
C GLN A 119 -13.96 4.30 -9.33
N GLY A 120 -14.51 5.45 -8.95
CA GLY A 120 -15.74 5.53 -8.13
C GLY A 120 -15.58 5.93 -6.67
N THR A 121 -14.47 5.58 -5.99
CA THR A 121 -14.35 5.82 -4.53
C THR A 121 -13.67 7.15 -4.16
N GLY A 122 -13.06 7.87 -5.12
CA GLY A 122 -12.35 9.13 -4.87
C GLY A 122 -11.04 8.97 -4.09
N THR A 123 -10.96 7.97 -3.22
CA THR A 123 -9.77 7.52 -2.50
C THR A 123 -8.95 6.61 -3.41
N GLY A 124 -7.71 7.01 -3.69
CA GLY A 124 -6.77 6.17 -4.41
C GLY A 124 -6.24 5.04 -3.53
N LEU A 125 -5.78 3.94 -4.15
CA LEU A 125 -5.15 2.81 -3.48
C LEU A 125 -3.62 2.99 -3.50
N PRO A 126 -2.98 3.27 -2.36
CA PRO A 126 -1.52 3.31 -2.26
C PRO A 126 -0.90 1.93 -2.56
N LEU A 127 0.14 1.90 -3.38
CA LEU A 127 0.91 0.69 -3.70
C LEU A 127 2.10 0.57 -2.75
N TYR A 128 2.00 -0.32 -1.76
CA TYR A 128 3.08 -0.51 -0.79
C TYR A 128 4.11 -1.54 -1.26
N LYS A 129 5.40 -1.28 -1.00
CA LYS A 129 6.53 -2.18 -1.24
C LYS A 129 7.16 -2.76 0.05
N GLY A 130 6.32 -2.94 1.07
CA GLY A 130 6.70 -3.41 2.41
C GLY A 130 7.95 -2.73 3.00
N VAL A 131 8.64 -3.41 3.92
CA VAL A 131 9.65 -2.77 4.81
C VAL A 131 11.02 -2.63 4.14
N GLU A 132 11.37 -3.57 3.27
CA GLU A 132 12.69 -3.61 2.62
C GLU A 132 12.73 -2.83 1.29
N GLY A 133 11.58 -2.62 0.65
CA GLY A 133 11.46 -1.94 -0.65
C GLY A 133 10.89 -0.53 -0.59
N ALA A 134 10.83 0.08 0.60
CA ALA A 134 10.05 1.29 0.82
C ALA A 134 10.55 2.51 0.02
N LEU A 135 11.80 2.88 0.23
CA LEU A 135 12.48 3.99 -0.45
C LEU A 135 13.77 3.48 -1.11
N ARG A 136 14.16 4.09 -2.24
CA ARG A 136 15.42 3.79 -2.93
C ARG A 136 16.64 4.44 -2.27
N CYS A 137 16.41 5.40 -1.38
CA CYS A 137 17.42 6.09 -0.59
C CYS A 137 16.94 6.17 0.87
N SER A 138 17.80 6.61 1.79
CA SER A 138 17.38 6.82 3.18
C SER A 138 16.34 7.93 3.27
N TRP A 139 15.41 7.84 4.23
CA TRP A 139 14.39 8.86 4.45
C TRP A 139 15.00 10.25 4.72
N ARG A 140 16.13 10.32 5.43
CA ARG A 140 16.88 11.58 5.68
C ARG A 140 17.41 12.15 4.38
N GLU A 141 18.02 11.32 3.53
CA GLU A 141 18.54 11.75 2.23
C GLU A 141 17.42 12.24 1.32
N TYR A 142 16.30 11.53 1.25
CA TYR A 142 15.12 11.92 0.48
C TYR A 142 14.63 13.32 0.87
N LEU A 143 14.39 13.54 2.16
CA LEU A 143 13.90 14.83 2.68
C LEU A 143 14.95 15.94 2.57
N ARG A 144 16.22 15.65 2.88
CA ARG A 144 17.31 16.63 2.78
C ARG A 144 17.51 17.11 1.35
N THR A 145 17.45 16.19 0.38
CA THR A 145 17.54 16.53 -1.05
C THR A 145 16.39 17.44 -1.47
N MET A 146 15.18 17.17 -0.98
CA MET A 146 14.02 18.01 -1.27
C MET A 146 14.09 19.39 -0.60
N LEU A 147 14.61 19.47 0.64
CA LEU A 147 14.85 20.72 1.36
C LEU A 147 15.98 21.57 0.74
N GLY A 148 16.97 20.94 0.12
CA GLY A 148 18.01 21.62 -0.65
C GLY A 148 17.60 21.97 -2.10
N GLY A 149 16.44 21.48 -2.55
CA GLY A 149 15.99 21.62 -3.93
C GLY A 149 15.68 23.05 -4.33
N GLN A 150 16.04 23.42 -5.56
CA GLN A 150 15.73 24.72 -6.16
C GLN A 150 14.27 24.80 -6.63
N VAL A 151 13.73 26.02 -6.70
CA VAL A 151 12.39 26.30 -7.23
C VAL A 151 12.35 26.00 -8.74
N GLN A 152 11.33 25.27 -9.18
CA GLN A 152 11.18 24.82 -10.56
C GLN A 152 9.92 25.44 -11.18
N THR A 153 10.03 25.99 -12.39
CA THR A 153 8.90 26.56 -13.14
C THR A 153 8.58 25.70 -14.36
N TYR A 154 7.30 25.39 -14.56
CA TYR A 154 6.80 24.56 -15.64
C TYR A 154 5.76 25.32 -16.46
N ASP A 155 5.81 25.18 -17.78
CA ASP A 155 4.73 25.59 -18.68
C ASP A 155 3.77 24.40 -18.87
N VAL A 156 2.56 24.52 -18.34
CA VAL A 156 1.55 23.47 -18.35
C VAL A 156 0.38 23.87 -19.23
N SER A 157 -0.02 22.99 -20.15
CA SER A 157 -1.18 23.21 -21.00
C SER A 157 -2.33 22.31 -20.58
N TYR A 158 -3.42 22.93 -20.11
CA TYR A 158 -4.66 22.25 -19.75
C TYR A 158 -5.66 22.35 -20.88
N LYS A 159 -6.29 21.22 -21.21
CA LYS A 159 -7.43 21.19 -22.12
C LYS A 159 -8.63 21.86 -21.44
N VAL A 160 -9.12 22.94 -22.01
CA VAL A 160 -10.27 23.72 -21.52
C VAL A 160 -11.56 23.07 -22.00
N GLY A 161 -12.36 22.63 -21.05
CA GLY A 161 -13.70 22.11 -21.28
C GLY A 161 -14.10 21.16 -20.18
N THR A 162 -15.40 21.09 -19.89
CA THR A 162 -15.96 19.93 -19.20
C THR A 162 -15.69 18.75 -20.12
N THR A 163 -14.83 17.81 -19.71
CA THR A 163 -14.89 16.47 -20.29
C THR A 163 -16.35 16.04 -20.11
N ASP A 164 -17.10 15.93 -21.20
CA ASP A 164 -18.49 15.46 -21.17
C ASP A 164 -18.46 14.05 -20.58
N THR A 165 -18.56 13.94 -19.27
CA THR A 165 -18.57 12.69 -18.50
C THR A 165 -19.74 11.81 -18.93
N ALA A 166 -20.77 12.41 -19.56
CA ALA A 166 -21.87 11.71 -20.21
C ALA A 166 -21.42 10.76 -21.34
N GLY A 167 -20.32 11.04 -22.05
CA GLY A 167 -19.83 10.17 -23.13
C GLY A 167 -19.00 8.98 -22.66
N SER A 168 -18.29 9.12 -21.53
CA SER A 168 -17.37 8.07 -21.05
C SER A 168 -18.08 6.87 -20.41
N LEU A 169 -19.26 7.08 -19.82
CA LEU A 169 -20.03 5.99 -19.22
C LEU A 169 -20.78 5.14 -20.27
N ALA A 170 -21.18 5.74 -21.40
CA ALA A 170 -21.94 5.04 -22.44
C ALA A 170 -21.09 4.01 -23.23
N ASN A 171 -19.78 4.27 -23.40
CA ASN A 171 -18.90 3.32 -24.09
C ASN A 171 -18.47 2.13 -23.23
N ALA A 172 -18.48 2.24 -21.90
CA ALA A 172 -18.09 1.14 -21.02
C ALA A 172 -19.16 0.03 -20.91
N ALA A 173 -20.42 0.33 -21.22
CA ALA A 173 -21.53 -0.64 -21.16
C ALA A 173 -21.80 -1.35 -22.50
N SER A 174 -21.06 -1.02 -23.57
CA SER A 174 -21.40 -1.45 -24.94
C SER A 174 -20.39 -2.41 -25.58
N GLU A 175 -19.38 -2.89 -24.85
CA GLU A 175 -18.59 -4.04 -25.32
C GLU A 175 -19.27 -5.34 -24.85
N PRO A 176 -20.03 -6.05 -25.72
CA PRO A 176 -20.41 -7.41 -25.40
C PRO A 176 -19.12 -8.20 -25.23
N SER A 177 -18.94 -8.75 -24.03
CA SER A 177 -17.97 -9.81 -23.74
C SER A 177 -18.14 -10.90 -24.80
N ARG A 178 -17.33 -10.83 -25.86
CA ARG A 178 -17.27 -11.83 -26.91
C ARG A 178 -16.56 -13.03 -26.29
N GLY A 179 -17.35 -13.89 -25.65
CA GLY A 179 -16.90 -15.20 -25.22
C GLY A 179 -16.42 -15.95 -26.45
N GLU A 180 -15.11 -16.09 -26.58
CA GLU A 180 -14.48 -17.09 -27.42
C GLU A 180 -14.51 -18.41 -26.64
N ASP A 181 -15.69 -19.02 -26.56
CA ASP A 181 -15.86 -20.43 -26.23
C ASP A 181 -16.14 -21.18 -27.54
N GLU A 182 -15.05 -21.58 -28.21
CA GLU A 182 -15.04 -22.70 -29.16
C GLU A 182 -14.31 -23.85 -28.47
N ASP A 183 -15.04 -24.84 -27.94
CA ASP A 183 -15.20 -26.14 -28.61
C ASP A 183 -15.85 -27.22 -27.69
N ALA A 184 -16.87 -27.88 -28.26
CA ALA A 184 -17.33 -29.26 -28.05
C ALA A 184 -17.73 -29.77 -26.64
N THR A 185 -18.76 -30.58 -26.39
CA THR A 185 -19.88 -31.23 -27.11
C THR A 185 -20.65 -31.98 -26.00
N GLY A 186 -21.98 -32.02 -26.02
CA GLY A 186 -22.71 -32.91 -25.10
C GLY A 186 -24.21 -32.62 -25.04
N GLU A 187 -24.94 -33.29 -25.93
CA GLU A 187 -26.40 -33.37 -25.98
C GLU A 187 -26.98 -33.89 -24.65
N ASP A 188 -28.04 -33.25 -24.13
CA ASP A 188 -29.31 -33.94 -23.92
C ASP A 188 -30.44 -33.01 -23.46
N ALA A 189 -31.63 -33.39 -23.91
CA ALA A 189 -32.89 -32.66 -23.92
C ALA A 189 -33.60 -32.59 -22.56
N SER A 190 -34.37 -31.50 -22.36
CA SER A 190 -35.73 -31.47 -21.77
C SER A 190 -36.11 -30.01 -21.47
N GLU A 191 -37.02 -29.39 -22.20
CA GLU A 191 -38.50 -29.48 -22.12
C GLU A 191 -39.11 -28.24 -21.44
N SER A 192 -39.68 -27.38 -22.29
CA SER A 192 -40.91 -26.61 -22.09
C SER A 192 -41.09 -25.76 -20.83
N GLY A 193 -40.91 -24.44 -21.00
CA GLY A 193 -41.38 -23.40 -20.07
C GLY A 193 -41.76 -22.12 -20.82
N GLN A 194 -42.70 -22.24 -21.75
CA GLN A 194 -43.21 -21.16 -22.60
C GLN A 194 -44.11 -20.21 -21.78
N VAL A 195 -43.54 -19.10 -21.27
CA VAL A 195 -44.31 -17.95 -20.79
C VAL A 195 -44.12 -16.80 -21.78
N GLY A 196 -45.05 -16.74 -22.74
CA GLY A 196 -45.18 -15.63 -23.68
C GLY A 196 -45.71 -14.38 -22.97
N GLY A 197 -44.82 -13.42 -22.75
CA GLY A 197 -45.12 -12.07 -22.26
C GLY A 197 -44.79 -11.01 -23.29
N HIS A 198 -45.75 -10.80 -24.20
CA HIS A 198 -46.01 -9.64 -25.04
C HIS A 198 -44.93 -8.55 -25.22
N LEU A 199 -44.45 -8.47 -26.45
CA LEU A 199 -43.62 -7.43 -27.07
C LEU A 199 -44.25 -6.03 -26.93
N GLY A 200 -43.82 -5.26 -25.94
CA GLY A 200 -43.97 -3.81 -25.91
C GLY A 200 -42.90 -3.16 -26.77
N THR A 201 -43.30 -2.64 -27.92
CA THR A 201 -42.46 -1.90 -28.86
C THR A 201 -41.62 -0.83 -28.16
N GLY A 202 -40.30 -0.91 -28.39
CA GLY A 202 -39.28 -0.03 -27.84
C GLY A 202 -39.52 1.43 -28.22
N ALA A 203 -40.19 2.16 -27.33
CA ALA A 203 -40.04 3.60 -27.26
C ALA A 203 -38.60 3.85 -26.78
N GLU A 204 -37.68 4.06 -27.73
CA GLU A 204 -36.36 4.60 -27.45
C GLU A 204 -36.54 5.76 -26.48
N ALA A 205 -35.94 5.63 -25.30
CA ALA A 205 -36.18 6.58 -24.24
C ALA A 205 -35.86 8.00 -24.75
N PRO A 206 -36.71 9.01 -24.52
CA PRO A 206 -36.64 10.31 -25.21
C PRO A 206 -35.31 11.06 -25.06
N TRP A 207 -34.45 10.65 -24.13
CA TRP A 207 -33.08 11.15 -23.99
C TRP A 207 -32.10 10.64 -25.07
N ALA A 208 -32.36 9.48 -25.68
CA ALA A 208 -31.52 8.89 -26.73
C ALA A 208 -31.52 9.74 -28.01
N ALA A 209 -32.69 10.23 -28.44
CA ALA A 209 -32.81 11.14 -29.58
C ALA A 209 -32.11 12.48 -29.34
N ALA A 210 -32.19 13.01 -28.11
CA ALA A 210 -31.48 14.24 -27.73
C ALA A 210 -29.95 14.05 -27.70
N ALA A 211 -29.45 12.89 -27.24
CA ALA A 211 -28.04 12.54 -27.25
C ALA A 211 -27.50 12.36 -28.69
N ALA A 212 -28.26 11.69 -29.56
CA ALA A 212 -27.93 11.53 -30.98
C ALA A 212 -27.87 12.88 -31.71
N SER A 213 -28.82 13.78 -31.44
CA SER A 213 -28.82 15.13 -32.00
C SER A 213 -27.62 15.97 -31.56
N ARG A 214 -27.19 15.85 -30.28
CA ARG A 214 -25.95 16.49 -29.79
C ARG A 214 -24.70 15.96 -30.50
N LYS A 215 -24.61 14.64 -30.71
CA LYS A 215 -23.48 14.01 -31.42
C LYS A 215 -23.40 14.43 -32.89
N ALA A 216 -24.56 14.65 -33.53
CA ALA A 216 -24.64 15.08 -34.92
C ALA A 216 -24.46 16.60 -35.11
N ASN A 217 -24.40 17.40 -34.04
CA ASN A 217 -24.29 18.85 -34.16
C ASN A 217 -22.86 19.27 -34.54
N PRO A 218 -22.61 19.76 -35.79
CA PRO A 218 -21.28 20.14 -36.23
C PRO A 218 -20.72 21.35 -35.46
N TYR A 219 -21.59 22.19 -34.87
CA TYR A 219 -21.18 23.34 -34.05
C TYR A 219 -20.71 22.95 -32.64
N LEU A 220 -20.98 21.71 -32.21
CA LEU A 220 -20.45 21.14 -30.96
C LEU A 220 -19.07 20.47 -31.14
N LYS A 221 -18.54 20.38 -32.37
CA LYS A 221 -17.13 20.04 -32.62
C LYS A 221 -16.24 21.21 -32.21
N LYS A 222 -16.26 21.56 -30.92
CA LYS A 222 -15.34 22.55 -30.35
C LYS A 222 -13.94 22.01 -30.57
N GLN A 223 -13.14 22.72 -31.37
CA GLN A 223 -11.71 22.51 -31.43
C GLN A 223 -11.19 22.47 -29.99
N GLU A 224 -10.33 21.51 -29.68
CA GLU A 224 -9.78 21.38 -28.34
C GLU A 224 -9.02 22.67 -28.01
N GLN A 225 -9.59 23.47 -27.11
CA GLN A 225 -8.96 24.69 -26.65
C GLN A 225 -8.01 24.31 -25.52
N TYR A 226 -6.74 24.66 -25.66
CA TYR A 226 -5.75 24.51 -24.59
C TYR A 226 -5.47 25.88 -23.98
N ARG A 227 -5.36 25.95 -22.65
CA ARG A 227 -4.84 27.11 -21.94
C ARG A 227 -3.51 26.74 -21.30
N THR A 228 -2.51 27.56 -21.57
CA THR A 228 -1.17 27.39 -21.00
C THR A 228 -1.03 28.28 -19.77
N PHE A 229 -0.46 27.72 -18.70
CA PHE A 229 -0.19 28.39 -17.44
C PHE A 229 1.25 28.12 -17.02
N LYS A 230 1.81 29.05 -16.25
CA LYS A 230 3.09 28.84 -15.57
C LYS A 230 2.80 28.36 -14.16
N GLU A 231 3.28 27.17 -13.85
CA GLU A 231 3.18 26.60 -12.51
C GLU A 231 4.55 26.52 -11.87
N VAL A 232 4.60 26.82 -10.57
CA VAL A 232 5.83 26.82 -9.79
C VAL A 232 5.75 25.71 -8.75
N ILE A 233 6.79 24.89 -8.71
CA ILE A 233 7.02 23.87 -7.68
C ILE A 233 8.17 24.33 -6.81
N GLU A 234 7.92 24.40 -5.51
CA GLU A 234 8.90 24.67 -4.47
C GLU A 234 9.16 23.36 -3.72
N PRO A 235 10.24 22.62 -4.01
CA PRO A 235 10.52 21.33 -3.38
C PRO A 235 10.51 21.44 -1.85
N GLN A 236 11.08 22.51 -1.29
CA GLN A 236 11.08 22.80 0.14
C GLN A 236 9.68 22.81 0.77
N ARG A 237 8.70 23.38 0.07
CA ARG A 237 7.31 23.43 0.53
C ARG A 237 6.68 22.04 0.51
N VAL A 238 7.00 21.23 -0.51
CA VAL A 238 6.54 19.83 -0.59
C VAL A 238 7.17 19.01 0.53
N ALA A 239 8.47 19.19 0.81
CA ALA A 239 9.17 18.50 1.89
C ALA A 239 8.52 18.79 3.25
N ARG A 240 8.24 20.06 3.55
CA ARG A 240 7.54 20.45 4.79
C ARG A 240 6.15 19.84 4.89
N GLY A 241 5.42 19.74 3.77
CA GLY A 241 4.13 19.04 3.72
C GLY A 241 4.28 17.55 4.08
N ILE A 242 5.25 16.86 3.47
CA ILE A 242 5.55 15.46 3.77
C ILE A 242 5.97 15.29 5.24
N MET A 243 6.80 16.18 5.79
CA MET A 243 7.23 16.13 7.19
C MET A 243 6.06 16.33 8.16
N SER A 244 5.14 17.24 7.84
CA SER A 244 3.91 17.43 8.62
C SER A 244 3.05 16.15 8.63
N ILE A 245 2.85 15.53 7.46
CA ILE A 245 2.12 14.26 7.36
C ILE A 245 2.87 13.15 8.11
N ARG A 246 4.20 13.08 7.98
CA ARG A 246 5.05 12.11 8.69
C ARG A 246 4.85 12.20 10.20
N SER A 247 4.80 13.40 10.76
CA SER A 247 4.55 13.60 12.20
C SER A 247 3.16 13.14 12.62
N GLN A 248 2.13 13.46 11.83
CA GLN A 248 0.77 12.98 12.08
C GLN A 248 0.69 11.45 12.02
N LEU A 249 1.26 10.84 10.97
CA LEU A 249 1.30 9.39 10.84
C LEU A 249 2.12 8.71 11.93
N ALA A 250 3.23 9.32 12.39
CA ALA A 250 4.00 8.79 13.50
C ALA A 250 3.18 8.72 14.79
N TYR A 251 2.38 9.76 15.06
CA TYR A 251 1.46 9.77 16.18
C TYR A 251 0.39 8.68 16.05
N GLU A 252 -0.31 8.61 14.90
CA GLU A 252 -1.31 7.58 14.62
C GLU A 252 -0.71 6.16 14.79
N TRP A 253 0.46 5.92 14.20
CA TRP A 253 1.14 4.63 14.25
C TRP A 253 1.61 4.27 15.66
N SER A 254 2.01 5.24 16.47
CA SER A 254 2.40 4.98 17.86
C SER A 254 1.22 4.40 18.66
N GLN A 255 0.00 4.89 18.43
CA GLN A 255 -1.23 4.37 19.05
C GLN A 255 -1.61 3.01 18.48
N ASP A 256 -1.56 2.89 17.15
CA ASP A 256 -1.87 1.65 16.44
C ASP A 256 -0.92 0.51 16.86
N LEU A 257 0.37 0.80 17.10
CA LEU A 257 1.35 -0.16 17.62
C LEU A 257 1.06 -0.60 19.05
N MET A 258 0.55 0.30 19.90
CA MET A 258 0.09 -0.05 21.25
C MET A 258 -1.15 -0.96 21.20
N ALA A 259 -1.98 -0.82 20.17
CA ALA A 259 -3.10 -1.71 19.91
C ALA A 259 -2.60 -3.10 19.45
N ILE A 260 -1.70 -3.12 18.47
CA ILE A 260 -1.03 -4.34 17.97
C ILE A 260 -0.31 -5.10 19.09
N SER A 261 0.33 -4.41 20.03
CA SER A 261 1.03 -5.08 21.14
C SER A 261 0.08 -5.80 22.09
N ARG A 262 -1.19 -5.36 22.19
CA ARG A 262 -2.24 -6.00 23.01
C ARG A 262 -2.99 -7.10 22.25
N GLU A 263 -2.95 -7.09 20.92
CA GLU A 263 -3.64 -8.04 20.05
C GLU A 263 -3.27 -9.50 20.34
N GLY A 264 -2.00 -9.77 20.68
CA GLY A 264 -1.56 -11.14 20.95
C GLY A 264 -2.28 -11.80 22.12
N ALA A 265 -2.50 -11.06 23.21
CA ALA A 265 -3.25 -11.58 24.36
C ALA A 265 -4.72 -11.86 24.01
N PHE A 266 -5.32 -10.99 23.19
CA PHE A 266 -6.70 -11.15 22.74
C PHE A 266 -6.86 -12.36 21.82
N ILE A 267 -6.00 -12.50 20.80
CA ILE A 267 -6.03 -13.67 19.88
C ILE A 267 -5.84 -14.97 20.66
N LYS A 268 -4.90 -14.98 21.63
CA LYS A 268 -4.67 -16.15 22.46
C LYS A 268 -5.92 -16.52 23.27
N GLY A 269 -6.54 -15.55 23.95
CA GLY A 269 -7.79 -15.78 24.70
C GLY A 269 -8.91 -16.33 23.81
N MET A 270 -9.08 -15.81 22.59
CA MET A 270 -10.06 -16.33 21.64
C MET A 270 -9.80 -17.79 21.24
N CYS A 271 -8.54 -18.18 21.09
CA CYS A 271 -8.18 -19.58 20.78
C CYS A 271 -8.43 -20.49 21.98
N ASP A 272 -8.05 -20.08 23.20
CA ASP A 272 -8.27 -20.83 24.44
C ASP A 272 -9.79 -21.04 24.68
N ASP A 273 -10.60 -19.99 24.47
CA ASP A 273 -12.06 -20.05 24.59
C ASP A 273 -12.70 -20.99 23.54
N ALA A 274 -12.19 -20.96 22.31
CA ALA A 274 -12.65 -21.86 21.24
C ALA A 274 -12.31 -23.33 21.53
N GLU A 275 -11.15 -23.61 22.12
CA GLU A 275 -10.77 -24.96 22.57
C GLU A 275 -11.63 -25.43 23.75
N ALA A 276 -11.92 -24.54 24.70
CA ALA A 276 -12.80 -24.84 25.82
C ALA A 276 -14.24 -25.15 25.36
N ALA A 277 -14.77 -24.38 24.39
CA ALA A 277 -16.08 -24.63 23.80
C ALA A 277 -16.16 -25.99 23.09
N ARG A 278 -15.11 -26.38 22.35
CA ARG A 278 -15.03 -27.72 21.73
C ARG A 278 -15.02 -28.86 22.73
N SER A 279 -14.54 -28.61 23.95
CA SER A 279 -14.57 -29.62 25.01
C SER A 279 -15.99 -29.82 25.58
N GLN A 280 -16.94 -28.93 25.25
CA GLN A 280 -18.32 -28.96 25.75
C GLN A 280 -19.34 -29.43 24.71
N GLU A 281 -19.08 -29.24 23.41
CA GLU A 281 -19.99 -29.60 22.33
C GLU A 281 -19.48 -30.85 21.58
N ASP A 282 -20.23 -31.95 21.68
CA ASP A 282 -20.01 -33.25 21.00
C ASP A 282 -20.21 -33.18 19.45
N GLU A 283 -20.12 -31.99 18.85
CA GLU A 283 -20.37 -31.74 17.41
C GLU A 283 -19.07 -31.60 16.62
N ASP A 284 -18.84 -32.57 15.74
CA ASP A 284 -17.64 -32.83 14.92
C ASP A 284 -17.40 -31.82 13.77
N VAL A 285 -17.46 -30.50 13.99
CA VAL A 285 -17.09 -29.52 12.93
C VAL A 285 -15.80 -28.77 13.27
N PRO A 286 -14.64 -29.21 12.73
CA PRO A 286 -13.36 -28.54 12.97
C PRO A 286 -13.33 -27.13 12.35
N LEU A 287 -13.07 -26.12 13.18
CA LEU A 287 -12.80 -24.73 12.77
C LEU A 287 -11.75 -24.57 11.63
N PRO A 288 -10.71 -25.42 11.52
CA PRO A 288 -9.80 -25.41 10.37
C PRO A 288 -10.48 -25.63 9.00
N GLN A 289 -11.63 -26.33 8.95
CA GLN A 289 -12.38 -26.51 7.70
C GLN A 289 -13.12 -25.22 7.26
N LEU A 290 -13.49 -24.35 8.20
CA LEU A 290 -14.18 -23.09 7.89
C LEU A 290 -13.24 -22.04 7.28
N LEU A 291 -11.98 -22.02 7.72
CA LEU A 291 -10.96 -21.20 7.07
C LEU A 291 -10.46 -21.86 5.77
N GLY A 292 -10.38 -23.19 5.70
CA GLY A 292 -10.14 -23.95 4.47
C GLY A 292 -8.77 -23.68 3.79
N ASP A 293 -8.21 -24.70 3.13
CA ASP A 293 -6.94 -24.57 2.40
C ASP A 293 -6.95 -23.44 1.36
N ARG A 294 -8.14 -23.05 0.87
CA ARG A 294 -8.30 -21.96 -0.10
C ARG A 294 -7.86 -20.61 0.46
N VAL A 295 -8.18 -20.28 1.72
CA VAL A 295 -7.84 -18.99 2.34
C VAL A 295 -6.34 -18.83 2.50
N PHE A 296 -5.62 -19.93 2.73
CA PHE A 296 -4.17 -19.95 2.89
C PHE A 296 -3.42 -20.09 1.56
N SER A 297 -4.02 -20.74 0.56
CA SER A 297 -3.39 -20.98 -0.74
C SER A 297 -3.52 -19.79 -1.69
N ASP A 298 -4.68 -19.13 -1.69
CA ASP A 298 -4.99 -18.04 -2.61
C ASP A 298 -5.01 -16.68 -1.87
N PRO A 299 -4.02 -15.79 -2.10
CA PRO A 299 -4.00 -14.46 -1.49
C PRO A 299 -5.13 -13.54 -1.99
N SER A 300 -5.85 -13.91 -3.06
CA SER A 300 -7.02 -13.16 -3.55
C SER A 300 -8.33 -13.57 -2.88
N SER A 301 -8.34 -14.67 -2.12
CA SER A 301 -9.54 -15.13 -1.41
C SER A 301 -9.88 -14.25 -0.19
N SER A 302 -11.14 -13.82 -0.11
CA SER A 302 -11.65 -13.09 1.06
C SER A 302 -11.65 -13.99 2.29
N LEU A 303 -11.38 -13.41 3.47
CA LEU A 303 -11.57 -14.12 4.73
C LEU A 303 -13.07 -14.34 4.99
N PRO A 304 -13.45 -15.40 5.72
CA PRO A 304 -14.83 -15.56 6.17
C PRO A 304 -15.30 -14.30 6.90
N ASP A 305 -16.54 -13.86 6.65
CA ASP A 305 -17.09 -12.62 7.21
C ASP A 305 -17.05 -12.61 8.74
N ALA A 306 -17.22 -13.77 9.39
CA ALA A 306 -17.12 -13.89 10.84
C ALA A 306 -15.72 -13.49 11.35
N CYS A 307 -14.66 -14.03 10.74
CA CYS A 307 -13.28 -13.68 11.09
C CYS A 307 -13.00 -12.20 10.81
N THR A 308 -13.38 -11.71 9.64
CA THR A 308 -13.21 -10.30 9.26
C THR A 308 -13.94 -9.38 10.25
N THR A 309 -15.17 -9.73 10.64
CA THR A 309 -15.97 -8.95 11.58
C THR A 309 -15.35 -8.96 12.97
N SER A 310 -14.86 -10.10 13.47
CA SER A 310 -14.18 -10.17 14.77
C SER A 310 -12.89 -9.37 14.79
N PHE A 311 -12.05 -9.50 13.76
CA PHE A 311 -10.80 -8.72 13.66
C PHE A 311 -11.07 -7.24 13.50
N ARG A 312 -12.06 -6.89 12.67
CA ARG A 312 -12.48 -5.51 12.52
C ARG A 312 -13.09 -4.97 13.80
N ALA A 313 -13.87 -5.73 14.55
CA ALA A 313 -14.44 -5.31 15.84
C ALA A 313 -13.34 -5.10 16.89
N ALA A 314 -12.34 -5.98 16.96
CA ALA A 314 -11.18 -5.79 17.83
C ALA A 314 -10.40 -4.52 17.45
N THR A 315 -10.17 -4.31 16.15
CA THR A 315 -9.50 -3.11 15.62
C THR A 315 -10.34 -1.84 15.86
N LEU A 316 -11.65 -1.92 15.63
CA LEU A 316 -12.59 -0.81 15.79
C LEU A 316 -12.75 -0.41 17.25
N GLY A 317 -12.80 -1.39 18.16
CA GLY A 317 -12.86 -1.14 19.61
C GLY A 317 -11.66 -0.32 20.11
N TRP A 318 -10.50 -0.45 19.46
CA TRP A 318 -9.33 0.37 19.76
C TRP A 318 -9.37 1.74 19.09
N SER A 319 -10.02 1.85 17.93
CA SER A 319 -10.15 3.11 17.18
C SER A 319 -11.32 4.01 17.64
N GLN A 320 -12.32 3.46 18.32
CA GLN A 320 -13.53 4.18 18.76
C GLN A 320 -13.37 4.85 20.13
N GLN A 321 -12.27 4.59 20.85
CA GLN A 321 -12.07 5.19 22.16
C GLN A 321 -11.75 6.71 22.12
N GLU A 322 -11.63 7.30 20.92
CA GLU A 322 -11.47 8.75 20.71
C GLU A 322 -12.59 9.31 19.82
N ASP A 323 -13.80 9.36 20.37
CA ASP A 323 -15.05 9.82 19.74
C ASP A 323 -15.15 11.36 19.53
N LEU A 324 -14.04 12.11 19.54
CA LEU A 324 -14.10 13.59 19.47
C LEU A 324 -13.20 14.30 18.44
N GLU A 325 -12.38 13.61 17.65
CA GLU A 325 -11.52 14.27 16.65
C GLU A 325 -11.49 13.55 15.28
N ASP A 326 -12.64 13.23 14.71
CA ASP A 326 -12.74 12.64 13.35
C ASP A 326 -12.09 13.48 12.23
N LEU A 327 -11.81 14.77 12.47
CA LEU A 327 -11.18 15.65 11.47
C LEU A 327 -9.65 15.50 11.37
N SER A 328 -9.00 14.81 12.30
CA SER A 328 -7.54 14.68 12.34
C SER A 328 -7.02 13.34 11.81
N ARG A 329 -7.89 12.44 11.31
CA ARG A 329 -7.47 11.14 10.78
C ARG A 329 -6.90 11.25 9.37
N SER A 330 -5.75 10.64 9.13
CA SER A 330 -5.19 10.53 7.78
C SER A 330 -6.13 9.73 6.85
N PRO A 331 -6.23 10.09 5.55
CA PRO A 331 -7.19 9.49 4.61
C PRO A 331 -6.94 8.00 4.33
N PHE A 332 -5.76 7.50 4.70
CA PHE A 332 -5.34 6.11 4.49
C PHE A 332 -5.09 5.36 5.80
N ARG A 333 -5.59 5.86 6.94
CA ARG A 333 -5.31 5.26 8.26
C ARG A 333 -5.57 3.75 8.31
N GLU A 334 -6.71 3.27 7.82
CA GLU A 334 -7.02 1.83 7.81
C GLU A 334 -5.98 1.01 7.00
N LEU A 335 -5.56 1.53 5.85
CA LEU A 335 -4.55 0.88 5.00
C LEU A 335 -3.16 0.91 5.63
N HIS A 336 -2.84 2.01 6.31
CA HIS A 336 -1.58 2.14 7.05
C HIS A 336 -1.54 1.20 8.26
N PHE A 337 -2.65 1.07 9.00
CA PHE A 337 -2.77 0.14 10.12
C PHE A 337 -2.49 -1.29 9.67
N ASP A 338 -3.14 -1.72 8.59
CA ASP A 338 -2.93 -3.06 8.02
C ASP A 338 -1.47 -3.28 7.58
N LEU A 339 -0.87 -2.29 6.91
CA LEU A 339 0.55 -2.34 6.53
C LEU A 339 1.46 -2.48 7.76
N LEU A 340 1.17 -1.73 8.82
CA LEU A 340 1.94 -1.74 10.05
C LEU A 340 1.82 -3.08 10.77
N GLN A 341 0.60 -3.61 10.86
CA GLN A 341 0.33 -4.95 11.38
C GLN A 341 1.13 -6.03 10.61
N ARG A 342 1.15 -5.97 9.27
CA ARG A 342 1.96 -6.86 8.43
C ARG A 342 3.46 -6.71 8.68
N ALA A 343 3.97 -5.48 8.73
CA ALA A 343 5.38 -5.19 8.97
C ALA A 343 5.84 -5.72 10.34
N VAL A 344 5.05 -5.51 11.40
CA VAL A 344 5.37 -6.03 12.74
C VAL A 344 5.31 -7.55 12.76
N SER A 345 4.29 -8.18 12.17
CA SER A 345 4.19 -9.66 12.12
C SER A 345 5.36 -10.29 11.36
N ARG A 346 5.82 -9.68 10.26
CA ARG A 346 7.00 -10.11 9.51
C ARG A 346 8.25 -10.10 10.39
N GLU A 347 8.56 -8.96 11.00
CA GLU A 347 9.76 -8.81 11.83
C GLU A 347 9.69 -9.71 13.07
N ALA A 348 8.50 -9.87 13.65
CA ALA A 348 8.25 -10.78 14.77
C ALA A 348 8.53 -12.23 14.42
N ALA A 349 8.11 -12.68 13.23
CA ALA A 349 8.36 -14.05 12.78
C ALA A 349 9.84 -14.31 12.49
N LEU A 350 10.55 -13.33 11.92
CA LEU A 350 12.01 -13.41 11.74
C LEU A 350 12.74 -13.43 13.09
N ALA A 351 12.32 -12.62 14.06
CA ALA A 351 12.88 -12.61 15.41
C ALA A 351 12.59 -13.94 16.14
N ALA A 352 11.39 -14.47 16.03
CA ALA A 352 11.01 -15.77 16.59
C ALA A 352 11.86 -16.90 16.01
N LEU A 353 12.09 -16.89 14.69
CA LEU A 353 13.00 -17.85 14.04
C LEU A 353 14.43 -17.75 14.61
N ALA A 354 14.93 -16.54 14.83
CA ALA A 354 16.26 -16.34 15.41
C ALA A 354 16.35 -16.90 16.84
N VAL A 355 15.33 -16.69 17.68
CA VAL A 355 15.26 -17.24 19.04
C VAL A 355 15.17 -18.77 19.02
N LEU A 356 14.25 -19.33 18.23
CA LEU A 356 14.07 -20.79 18.12
C LEU A 356 15.33 -21.48 17.56
N SER A 357 16.06 -20.82 16.66
CA SER A 357 17.30 -21.37 16.09
C SER A 357 18.47 -21.38 17.08
N GLN A 358 18.42 -20.57 18.14
CA GLN A 358 19.44 -20.57 19.20
C GLN A 358 19.27 -21.73 20.18
N ASN A 359 18.06 -22.31 20.29
CA ASN A 359 17.78 -23.46 21.13
C ASN A 359 17.92 -24.77 20.32
N PRO A 360 18.92 -25.63 20.60
CA PRO A 360 19.10 -26.90 19.91
C PRO A 360 17.88 -27.84 19.99
N GLU A 361 17.14 -27.79 21.10
CA GLU A 361 15.94 -28.63 21.31
C GLU A 361 14.79 -28.21 20.39
N SER A 362 14.78 -26.94 19.97
CA SER A 362 13.76 -26.38 19.06
C SER A 362 14.16 -26.49 17.58
N GLY A 363 15.19 -27.26 17.23
CA GLY A 363 15.73 -27.33 15.87
C GLY A 363 14.69 -27.71 14.80
N ALA A 364 13.81 -28.68 15.08
CA ALA A 364 12.74 -29.08 14.15
C ALA A 364 11.69 -27.96 13.98
N THR A 365 11.27 -27.35 15.10
CA THR A 365 10.32 -26.23 15.12
C THR A 365 10.86 -24.99 14.39
N ALA A 366 12.14 -24.67 14.59
CA ALA A 366 12.82 -23.59 13.88
C ALA A 366 12.90 -23.85 12.38
N ASN A 367 13.20 -25.10 11.97
CA ASN A 367 13.24 -25.45 10.55
C ASN A 367 11.86 -25.36 9.90
N TRP A 368 10.81 -25.83 10.57
CA TRP A 368 9.43 -25.70 10.11
C TRP A 368 9.01 -24.23 9.89
N LEU A 369 9.30 -23.34 10.86
CA LEU A 369 9.01 -21.91 10.71
C LEU A 369 9.81 -21.31 9.55
N ARG A 370 11.07 -21.70 9.36
CA ARG A 370 11.90 -21.23 8.24
C ARG A 370 11.25 -21.59 6.90
N GLU A 371 10.78 -22.81 6.74
CA GLU A 371 10.09 -23.27 5.52
C GLU A 371 8.78 -22.50 5.30
N LYS A 372 7.97 -22.31 6.36
CA LYS A 372 6.76 -21.48 6.29
C LYS A 372 7.07 -20.05 5.87
N LEU A 373 8.14 -19.45 6.38
CA LEU A 373 8.53 -18.08 6.05
C LEU A 373 8.99 -17.90 4.61
N GLN A 374 9.48 -18.94 3.92
CA GLN A 374 9.77 -18.85 2.49
C GLN A 374 8.52 -18.53 1.66
N VAL A 375 7.34 -19.00 2.11
CA VAL A 375 6.05 -18.73 1.46
C VAL A 375 5.47 -17.39 1.93
N TRP A 376 5.62 -17.08 3.21
CA TRP A 376 4.96 -15.93 3.84
C TRP A 376 5.70 -14.59 3.68
N LEU A 377 7.04 -14.57 3.64
CA LEU A 377 7.79 -13.33 3.48
C LEU A 377 7.41 -12.56 2.20
N PRO A 378 7.33 -13.19 1.01
CA PRO A 378 6.88 -12.49 -0.19
C PRO A 378 5.44 -11.94 -0.08
N ARG A 379 4.58 -12.58 0.72
CA ARG A 379 3.19 -12.14 0.92
C ARG A 379 3.10 -10.89 1.80
N PHE A 380 3.96 -10.77 2.82
CA PHE A 380 4.02 -9.56 3.64
C PHE A 380 4.41 -8.31 2.82
N GLU A 381 5.20 -8.49 1.75
CA GLU A 381 5.65 -7.40 0.88
C GLU A 381 4.64 -7.05 -0.25
N GLN A 382 3.57 -7.84 -0.43
CA GLN A 382 2.61 -7.63 -1.52
C GLN A 382 1.44 -6.70 -1.11
N PRO A 383 0.91 -5.86 -2.03
CA PRO A 383 -0.06 -4.82 -1.71
C PRO A 383 -1.54 -5.26 -1.57
N SER A 384 -1.88 -6.56 -1.58
CA SER A 384 -3.23 -6.97 -2.00
C SER A 384 -4.17 -7.55 -0.94
N ARG A 385 -3.75 -7.82 0.30
CA ARG A 385 -4.66 -8.44 1.27
C ARG A 385 -4.60 -7.78 2.65
N SER A 386 -5.77 -7.32 3.09
CA SER A 386 -6.01 -6.85 4.45
C SER A 386 -5.86 -8.01 5.44
N PHE A 387 -5.40 -7.69 6.65
CA PHE A 387 -5.24 -8.56 7.80
C PHE A 387 -4.25 -9.73 7.60
N LEU A 388 -3.32 -9.66 6.64
CA LEU A 388 -2.36 -10.75 6.41
C LEU A 388 -1.53 -11.10 7.67
N GLY A 389 -1.19 -10.10 8.48
CA GLY A 389 -0.46 -10.31 9.74
C GLY A 389 -1.25 -11.19 10.71
N THR A 390 -2.56 -11.01 10.78
CA THR A 390 -3.46 -11.81 11.61
C THR A 390 -3.74 -13.17 11.01
N VAL A 391 -3.96 -13.27 9.69
CA VAL A 391 -4.15 -14.56 8.99
C VAL A 391 -2.96 -15.48 9.20
N PHE A 392 -1.75 -14.94 9.14
CA PHE A 392 -0.53 -15.70 9.43
C PHE A 392 -0.56 -16.31 10.84
N VAL A 393 -0.89 -15.51 11.86
CA VAL A 393 -0.95 -16.00 13.25
C VAL A 393 -2.05 -17.05 13.43
N VAL A 394 -3.23 -16.84 12.83
CA VAL A 394 -4.34 -17.82 12.88
C VAL A 394 -3.94 -19.13 12.20
N GLU A 395 -3.21 -19.08 11.07
CA GLU A 395 -2.68 -20.29 10.42
C GLU A 395 -1.77 -21.07 11.38
N LEU A 396 -0.86 -20.38 12.07
CA LEU A 396 0.05 -21.01 13.03
C LEU A 396 -0.72 -21.68 14.17
N LEU A 397 -1.69 -20.98 14.76
CA LEU A 397 -2.51 -21.50 15.87
C LEU A 397 -3.44 -22.65 15.45
N SER A 398 -3.86 -22.66 14.18
CA SER A 398 -4.74 -23.71 13.65
C SER A 398 -3.98 -24.93 13.11
N SER A 399 -2.65 -24.86 13.03
CA SER A 399 -1.81 -25.93 12.48
C SER A 399 -1.56 -27.02 13.52
N SER A 400 -1.77 -28.28 13.15
CA SER A 400 -1.41 -29.42 14.00
C SER A 400 0.11 -29.64 14.02
N PRO A 401 0.66 -30.29 15.07
CA PRO A 401 2.07 -30.67 15.11
C PRO A 401 2.51 -31.49 13.88
N VAL A 402 3.67 -31.15 13.30
CA VAL A 402 4.16 -31.74 12.04
C VAL A 402 5.52 -32.40 12.24
N PRO A 403 5.72 -33.68 11.87
CA PRO A 403 7.03 -34.30 11.88
C PRO A 403 7.94 -33.59 10.89
N THR A 404 9.04 -33.01 11.38
CA THR A 404 9.96 -32.17 10.60
C THR A 404 11.40 -32.59 10.85
N GLN A 405 12.23 -32.60 9.81
CA GLN A 405 13.66 -32.85 9.96
C GLN A 405 14.36 -31.59 10.48
N ALA A 406 15.10 -31.72 11.59
CA ALA A 406 15.96 -30.67 12.11
C ALA A 406 17.22 -30.50 11.22
N PRO A 407 17.95 -29.38 11.32
CA PRO A 407 19.16 -29.14 10.53
C PRO A 407 20.28 -30.18 10.74
N ASP A 408 20.28 -30.88 11.87
CA ASP A 408 21.23 -31.98 12.17
C ASP A 408 20.83 -33.33 11.54
N GLY A 409 19.73 -33.34 10.78
CA GLY A 409 19.20 -34.52 10.11
C GLY A 409 18.27 -35.39 10.97
N LYS A 410 18.10 -35.08 12.26
CA LYS A 410 17.20 -35.84 13.13
C LYS A 410 15.75 -35.46 12.87
N MET A 411 14.86 -36.46 12.96
CA MET A 411 13.43 -36.21 12.93
C MET A 411 12.97 -35.70 14.30
N GLY A 412 12.26 -34.58 14.31
CA GLY A 412 11.57 -34.05 15.49
C GLY A 412 10.11 -33.75 15.16
N LEU A 413 9.32 -33.42 16.18
CA LEU A 413 7.96 -32.93 16.00
C LEU A 413 7.99 -31.41 16.15
N ALA A 414 7.66 -30.68 15.09
CA ALA A 414 7.49 -29.24 15.15
C ALA A 414 6.10 -28.94 15.75
N ASP A 415 6.06 -28.06 16.74
CA ASP A 415 4.82 -27.61 17.38
C ASP A 415 4.48 -26.16 16.94
N PRO A 416 3.50 -25.97 16.04
CA PRO A 416 3.07 -24.65 15.59
C PRO A 416 2.53 -23.74 16.70
N ALA A 417 1.97 -24.30 17.78
CA ALA A 417 1.46 -23.49 18.90
C ALA A 417 2.61 -22.80 19.64
N VAL A 418 3.73 -23.51 19.83
CA VAL A 418 4.97 -22.92 20.38
C VAL A 418 5.50 -21.81 19.47
N VAL A 419 5.45 -22.02 18.15
CA VAL A 419 5.83 -20.99 17.17
C VAL A 419 4.92 -19.77 17.27
N ALA A 420 3.61 -19.96 17.30
CA ALA A 420 2.64 -18.87 17.41
C ALA A 420 2.85 -18.06 18.68
N ALA A 421 3.07 -18.72 19.83
CA ALA A 421 3.34 -18.07 21.10
C ALA A 421 4.61 -17.21 21.05
N GLU A 422 5.71 -17.73 20.47
CA GLU A 422 6.95 -16.97 20.32
C GLU A 422 6.76 -15.79 19.35
N VAL A 423 6.09 -15.99 18.22
CA VAL A 423 5.77 -14.91 17.26
C VAL A 423 4.97 -13.80 17.93
N LEU A 424 3.93 -14.14 18.69
CA LEU A 424 3.11 -13.15 19.41
C LEU A 424 3.93 -12.40 20.47
N SER A 425 4.81 -13.07 21.19
CA SER A 425 5.71 -12.42 22.15
C SER A 425 6.68 -11.45 21.47
N GLN A 426 7.27 -11.84 20.34
CA GLN A 426 8.14 -10.94 19.58
C GLN A 426 7.35 -9.78 18.95
N ARG A 427 6.11 -10.01 18.54
CA ARG A 427 5.20 -8.99 18.00
C ARG A 427 4.93 -7.88 19.02
N GLU A 428 4.62 -8.26 20.26
CA GLU A 428 4.47 -7.32 21.38
C GLU A 428 5.74 -6.49 21.59
N ARG A 429 6.90 -7.16 21.73
CA ARG A 429 8.20 -6.50 21.96
C ARG A 429 8.56 -5.51 20.85
N ILE A 430 8.41 -5.93 19.59
CA ILE A 430 8.73 -5.10 18.43
C ILE A 430 7.76 -3.93 18.33
N ALA A 431 6.46 -4.15 18.53
CA ALA A 431 5.47 -3.08 18.48
C ALA A 431 5.72 -2.01 19.54
N SER A 432 5.96 -2.40 20.80
CA SER A 432 6.32 -1.44 21.86
C SER A 432 7.60 -0.68 21.56
N LYS A 433 8.62 -1.37 21.03
CA LYS A 433 9.90 -0.76 20.65
C LYS A 433 9.74 0.24 19.51
N TRP A 434 8.96 -0.10 18.49
CA TRP A 434 8.67 0.79 17.35
C TRP A 434 7.84 1.99 17.78
N SER A 435 6.86 1.81 18.67
CA SER A 435 6.07 2.92 19.22
C SER A 435 6.97 3.93 19.91
N ALA A 436 7.93 3.47 20.72
CA ALA A 436 8.93 4.32 21.37
C ALA A 436 9.90 5.01 20.37
N TRP A 437 10.18 4.41 19.21
CA TRP A 437 10.97 5.09 18.18
C TRP A 437 10.18 6.18 17.45
N LEU A 438 8.88 5.97 17.23
CA LEU A 438 8.03 6.92 16.54
C LEU A 438 7.68 8.15 17.38
N SER A 439 7.74 8.06 18.71
CA SER A 439 7.58 9.24 19.57
C SER A 439 8.65 10.31 19.34
N ASP A 440 9.81 9.94 18.82
CA ASP A 440 10.91 10.86 18.51
C ASP A 440 10.81 11.49 17.11
N ALA A 441 9.88 11.03 16.25
CA ALA A 441 9.85 11.38 14.84
C ALA A 441 9.71 12.90 14.60
N GLN A 442 8.97 13.61 15.46
CA GLN A 442 8.85 15.07 15.41
C GLN A 442 10.19 15.76 15.66
N SER A 443 10.92 15.36 16.70
CA SER A 443 12.23 15.93 17.04
C SER A 443 13.24 15.71 15.91
N GLU A 444 13.20 14.56 15.24
CA GLU A 444 14.04 14.27 14.07
C GLU A 444 13.70 15.15 12.86
N ASN A 445 12.41 15.46 12.66
CA ASN A 445 11.98 16.40 11.63
C ASN A 445 12.53 17.82 11.91
N ASP A 446 12.44 18.26 13.16
CA ASP A 446 12.94 19.57 13.58
C ASP A 446 14.47 19.66 13.42
N GLU A 447 15.20 18.58 13.70
CA GLU A 447 16.63 18.49 13.45
C GLU A 447 16.97 18.66 11.96
N LEU A 448 16.28 17.95 11.07
CA LEU A 448 16.48 18.09 9.62
C LEU A 448 16.18 19.49 9.10
N LEU A 449 15.12 20.14 9.61
CA LEU A 449 14.81 21.51 9.26
C LEU A 449 15.90 22.48 9.72
N ARG A 450 16.44 22.28 10.94
CA ARG A 450 17.56 23.07 11.46
C ARG A 450 18.81 22.89 10.59
N GLU A 451 19.17 21.65 10.26
CA GLU A 451 20.30 21.35 9.36
C GLU A 451 20.14 22.06 8.00
N ALA A 452 18.95 22.00 7.41
CA ALA A 452 18.68 22.63 6.12
C ALA A 452 18.78 24.16 6.18
N LEU A 453 18.27 24.79 7.24
CA LEU A 453 18.38 26.23 7.46
C LEU A 453 19.84 26.68 7.63
N GLU A 454 20.62 25.93 8.40
CA GLU A 454 22.06 26.20 8.57
C GLU A 454 22.84 26.10 7.25
N GLN A 455 22.48 25.15 6.39
CA GLN A 455 23.07 25.03 5.06
C GLN A 455 22.69 26.20 4.16
N GLN A 456 21.44 26.67 4.21
CA GLN A 456 20.98 27.83 3.44
C GLN A 456 21.70 29.11 3.86
N LEU A 457 21.87 29.35 5.17
CA LEU A 457 22.59 30.51 5.70
C LEU A 457 24.07 30.51 5.31
N LYS A 458 24.74 29.35 5.34
CA LYS A 458 26.13 29.23 4.88
C LYS A 458 26.27 29.49 3.38
N GLY A 459 25.25 29.15 2.60
CA GLY A 459 25.22 29.38 1.16
C GLY A 459 25.05 30.86 0.80
N SER A 460 24.26 31.63 1.54
CA SER A 460 24.07 33.07 1.27
C SER A 460 25.33 33.89 1.50
N ASP A 461 26.11 33.56 2.54
CA ASP A 461 27.35 34.28 2.87
C ASP A 461 28.45 34.13 1.78
N GLN A 462 28.36 33.10 0.94
CA GLN A 462 29.28 32.89 -0.17
C GLN A 462 28.94 33.73 -1.41
N PHE A 463 27.70 34.20 -1.55
CA PHE A 463 27.29 35.05 -2.68
C PHE A 463 27.58 36.54 -2.46
N GLU A 464 27.77 36.97 -1.22
CA GLU A 464 28.10 38.37 -0.89
C GLU A 464 29.60 38.68 -0.95
N LYS A 465 30.46 37.66 -1.09
CA LYS A 465 31.90 37.80 -1.30
C LYS A 465 32.25 37.61 -2.76
#